data_AF-A0A529LXZ9-F1
#
_entry.id   AF-A0A529LXZ9-F1
#
_cell.length_a   1.000
_cell.length_b   1.000
_cell.length_c   1.000
_cell.angle_alpha   90.00
_cell.angle_beta   90.00
_cell.angle_gamma   90.00
#
_symmetry.space_group_name_H-M   'P 1'
#
loop_
_entity.id
_entity.type
_entity.pdbx_description
1 polymer ?
#
loop_
_entity_poly.entity_id
_entity_poly.type
_entity_poly.pdbx_seq_one_letter_code
_entity_poly.pdbx_strand_id
1 'polypeptide(L)' 'MLHVAEAARVSVATVSALLNGTATVSPELTQRIEQAIRDIGYKRNAIARSLK' A
#
# COMPACT_ATOMS: atom_id res chain seq x y z
N MET A 1 3.57 4.49 -4.09
CA MET A 1 2.89 3.18 -4.21
C MET A 1 3.69 2.19 -5.04
N LEU A 2 4.29 2.59 -6.18
CA LEU A 2 5.05 1.66 -7.04
C LEU A 2 6.18 0.94 -6.28
N HIS A 3 7.01 1.69 -5.57
CA HIS A 3 8.15 1.13 -4.82
C HIS A 3 7.68 0.16 -3.70
N VAL A 4 6.53 0.44 -3.08
CA VAL A 4 5.92 -0.44 -2.05
C VAL A 4 5.44 -1.74 -2.69
N ALA A 5 4.81 -1.66 -3.85
CA ALA A 5 4.33 -2.81 -4.60
C ALA A 5 5.51 -3.71 -5.01
N GLU A 6 6.59 -3.12 -5.51
CA GLU A 6 7.81 -3.84 -5.89
C GLU A 6 8.50 -4.50 -4.69
N ALA A 7 8.69 -3.78 -3.58
CA ALA A 7 9.30 -4.33 -2.37
C ALA A 7 8.46 -5.46 -1.74
N ALA A 8 7.14 -5.31 -1.73
CA ALA A 8 6.23 -6.36 -1.27
C ALA A 8 6.02 -7.49 -2.30
N ARG A 9 6.60 -7.40 -3.51
CA ARG A 9 6.33 -8.25 -4.69
C ARG A 9 4.83 -8.49 -4.94
N VAL A 10 4.06 -7.41 -4.92
CA VAL A 10 2.63 -7.40 -5.24
C VAL A 10 2.33 -6.40 -6.34
N SER A 11 1.15 -6.48 -6.94
CA SER A 11 0.70 -5.47 -7.88
C SER A 11 0.28 -4.19 -7.16
N VAL A 12 0.44 -3.05 -7.84
CA VAL A 12 -0.07 -1.74 -7.39
C VAL A 12 -1.56 -1.80 -7.11
N ALA A 13 -2.31 -2.61 -7.88
CA ALA A 13 -3.73 -2.89 -7.64
C ALA A 13 -3.99 -3.51 -6.26
N THR A 14 -3.14 -4.43 -5.80
CA THR A 14 -3.26 -5.06 -4.47
C THR A 14 -2.96 -4.07 -3.35
N VAL A 15 -1.92 -3.26 -3.51
CA VAL A 15 -1.59 -2.19 -2.54
C VAL A 15 -2.72 -1.17 -2.50
N SER A 16 -3.27 -0.78 -3.67
CA SER A 16 -4.40 0.13 -3.78
C SER A 16 -5.67 -0.46 -3.15
N ALA A 17 -5.96 -1.74 -3.37
CA ALA A 17 -7.13 -2.40 -2.81
C ALA A 17 -7.04 -2.54 -1.29
N LEU A 18 -5.86 -2.86 -0.75
CA LEU A 18 -5.60 -2.84 0.69
C LEU A 18 -5.77 -1.43 1.27
N LEU A 19 -5.16 -0.44 0.62
CA LEU A 19 -5.20 0.96 1.03
C LEU A 19 -6.60 1.58 0.95
N ASN A 20 -7.42 1.16 -0.01
CA ASN A 20 -8.79 1.64 -0.20
C ASN A 20 -9.83 0.73 0.47
N GLY A 21 -9.43 -0.41 1.02
CA GLY A 21 -10.32 -1.40 1.61
C GLY A 21 -11.30 -2.02 0.61
N THR A 22 -11.02 -1.94 -0.70
CA THR A 22 -11.94 -2.37 -1.75
C THR A 22 -11.81 -3.85 -2.12
N ALA A 23 -10.75 -4.53 -1.67
CA ALA A 23 -10.62 -5.97 -1.82
C ALA A 23 -10.01 -6.60 -0.57
N THR A 24 -10.46 -7.83 -0.27
CA THR A 24 -9.90 -8.65 0.80
C THR A 24 -8.55 -9.20 0.35
N VAL A 25 -7.48 -8.66 0.92
CA VAL A 25 -6.11 -9.11 0.70
C VAL A 25 -5.74 -10.13 1.77
N SER A 26 -5.08 -11.22 1.39
CA SER A 26 -4.64 -12.25 2.34
C SER A 26 -3.74 -11.65 3.44
N PRO A 27 -3.84 -12.14 4.69
CA PRO A 27 -3.08 -11.59 5.81
C PRO A 27 -1.56 -11.63 5.59
N GLU A 28 -1.05 -12.64 4.87
CA GLU A 28 0.36 -12.73 4.50
C GLU A 28 0.79 -11.56 3.59
N LEU A 29 -0.02 -11.23 2.58
CA LEU A 29 0.24 -10.11 1.68
C LEU A 29 0.12 -8.77 2.42
N THR A 30 -0.86 -8.65 3.32
CA THR A 30 -1.02 -7.47 4.18
C THR A 30 0.24 -7.22 5.00
N GLN A 31 0.79 -8.24 5.68
CA GLN A 31 2.03 -8.09 6.45
C GLN A 31 3.22 -7.66 5.59
N ARG A 32 3.36 -8.22 4.38
CA ARG A 32 4.43 -7.86 3.45
C ARG A 32 4.30 -6.41 2.97
N ILE A 33 3.09 -5.99 2.62
CA ILE A 33 2.79 -4.62 2.21
C ILE A 33 3.07 -3.67 3.38
N GLU A 34 2.61 -3.99 4.59
CA GLU A 34 2.88 -3.17 5.77
C GLU A 34 4.37 -3.08 6.11
N GLN A 35 5.13 -4.18 5.99
CA GLN A 35 6.59 -4.12 6.13
C GLN A 35 7.22 -3.22 5.06
N ALA A 36 6.85 -3.39 3.79
CA ALA A 36 7.36 -2.54 2.71
C ALA A 36 7.00 -1.06 2.93
N ILE A 37 5.79 -0.76 3.41
CA ILE A 37 5.37 0.61 3.77
C ILE A 37 6.27 1.19 4.86
N ARG A 38 6.58 0.40 5.90
CA ARG A 38 7.48 0.83 6.99
C ARG A 38 8.90 1.03 6.50
N ASP A 39 9.42 0.09 5.73
CA ASP A 39 10.79 0.08 5.22
C ASP A 39 11.07 1.25 4.27
N ILE A 40 10.14 1.48 3.33
CA ILE A 40 10.22 2.58 2.37
C ILE A 40 9.81 3.92 2.99
N GLY A 41 9.28 3.90 4.22
CA GLY A 41 8.73 5.09 4.87
C GLY A 41 7.61 5.72 4.05
N TYR A 42 6.80 4.91 3.36
CA TYR A 42 5.69 5.37 2.54
C TYR A 42 4.60 5.96 3.44
N LYS A 43 4.78 7.22 3.83
CA LYS A 43 3.73 8.03 4.40
C LYS A 43 2.77 8.34 3.27
N ARG A 44 1.63 7.65 3.26
CA ARG A 44 0.46 8.06 2.47
C ARG A 44 0.23 9.52 2.86
N ASN A 45 0.60 10.45 1.98
CA ASN A 45 0.31 11.86 2.16
C ASN A 45 -1.22 11.97 2.14
N ALA A 46 -1.84 11.87 3.32
CA ALA A 46 -3.24 12.18 3.55
C ALA A 46 -3.57 13.62 3.11
N ILE A 47 -2.53 14.44 2.94
CA ILE A 47 -2.54 15.79 2.36
C ILE A 47 -3.09 15.83 0.91
N ALA A 48 -3.04 14.72 0.15
CA ALA A 48 -3.61 14.71 -1.21
C ALA A 48 -5.15 14.68 -1.25
N ARG A 49 -5.84 14.64 -0.09
CA ARG A 49 -7.31 14.70 -0.01
C ARG A 49 -7.87 16.11 0.26
N SER A 50 -7.04 17.15 0.28
CA SER A 50 -7.50 18.52 0.55
C SER A 50 -7.01 19.57 -0.45
N LEU A 51 -6.93 19.23 -1.73
CA LEU A 51 -7.03 20.28 -2.74
C LEU A 51 -8.00 19.85 -3.85
N LYS A 52 -8.92 20.78 -4.11
CA LYS A 52 -10.17 20.72 -4.86
C LYS A 52 -10.00 20.39 -6.34
#